data_AF-A0A1X0Q8S6-F1
#
_entry.id   AF-A0A1X0Q8S6-F1
#
_cell.length_a   1.000
_cell.length_b   1.000
_cell.length_c   1.000
_cell.angle_alpha   90.00
_cell.angle_beta   90.00
_cell.angle_gamma   90.00
#
_symmetry.space_group_name_H-M   'P 1'
#
loop_
_entity.id
_entity.type
_entity.pdbx_description
1 polymer ?
#
loop_
_entity_poly.entity_id
_entity_poly.type
_entity_poly.pdbx_seq_one_letter_code
_entity_poly.pdbx_strand_id
1 'polypeptide(L)'
;MKRAGYEIIEQVMNELQQDLPIHNIDIEALNNFKEDWISGFENLQHDIVSKMNESNKDSVIYDDELLDDYIESRNSLEFSDELSYDEFDNLSEEREIKKAEKSNNTYLIGLYVKINKVKDRFHCTFKDGFINSNGLHDIPFKGGTGTLDWEKH
;
A
#
# COMPACT_ATOMS: atom_id res chain seq x y z
N MET A 1 -12.16 1.70 10.58
CA MET A 1 -11.45 1.24 9.38
C MET A 1 -11.90 -0.14 8.92
N LYS A 2 -12.00 -1.15 9.82
CA LYS A 2 -12.58 -2.46 9.50
C LYS A 2 -13.87 -2.35 8.68
N ARG A 3 -14.81 -1.53 9.16
CA ARG A 3 -16.10 -1.26 8.50
C ARG A 3 -15.97 -0.72 7.07
N ALA A 4 -15.05 0.21 6.80
CA ALA A 4 -14.88 0.79 5.46
C ALA A 4 -14.31 -0.24 4.47
N GLY A 5 -13.38 -1.10 4.92
CA GLY A 5 -12.87 -2.20 4.09
C GLY A 5 -13.97 -3.20 3.70
N TYR A 6 -14.80 -3.63 4.65
CA TYR A 6 -15.95 -4.50 4.34
C TYR A 6 -16.98 -3.81 3.44
N GLU A 7 -17.24 -2.51 3.62
CA GLU A 7 -18.13 -1.75 2.75
C GLU A 7 -17.62 -1.71 1.30
N ILE A 8 -16.30 -1.56 1.10
CA ILE A 8 -15.67 -1.63 -0.23
C ILE A 8 -15.82 -3.05 -0.82
N ILE A 9 -15.51 -4.09 -0.05
CA ILE A 9 -15.64 -5.48 -0.50
C ILE A 9 -17.08 -5.76 -0.95
N GLU A 10 -18.07 -5.41 -0.12
CA GLU A 10 -19.49 -5.60 -0.46
C GLU A 10 -19.89 -4.82 -1.71
N GLN A 11 -19.43 -3.57 -1.86
CA GLN A 11 -19.72 -2.79 -3.05
C GLN A 11 -19.16 -3.46 -4.31
N VAL A 12 -17.89 -3.88 -4.28
CA VAL A 12 -17.26 -4.57 -5.42
C VAL A 12 -17.99 -5.87 -5.74
N MET A 13 -18.39 -6.65 -4.73
CA MET A 13 -19.16 -7.88 -4.95
C MET A 13 -20.52 -7.60 -5.59
N ASN A 14 -21.22 -6.55 -5.17
CA ASN A 14 -22.51 -6.17 -5.75
C ASN A 14 -22.40 -5.71 -7.20
N GLU A 15 -21.30 -5.04 -7.56
CA GLU A 15 -21.01 -4.65 -8.94
C GLU A 15 -20.68 -5.89 -9.79
N LEU A 16 -19.79 -6.78 -9.32
CA LEU A 16 -19.43 -8.02 -10.03
C LEU A 16 -20.63 -8.97 -10.21
N GLN A 17 -21.56 -9.01 -9.26
CA GLN A 17 -22.78 -9.81 -9.39
C GLN A 17 -23.66 -9.35 -10.56
N GLN A 18 -23.67 -8.05 -10.88
CA GLN A 18 -24.41 -7.52 -12.02
C GLN A 18 -23.76 -7.92 -13.35
N ASP A 19 -22.45 -8.17 -13.34
CA ASP A 19 -21.66 -8.53 -14.51
C ASP A 19 -21.57 -10.05 -14.76
N LEU A 20 -22.03 -10.88 -13.82
CA LEU A 20 -22.08 -12.35 -13.95
C LEU A 20 -22.70 -12.81 -15.29
N PRO A 21 -23.85 -12.28 -15.75
CA PRO A 21 -24.46 -12.71 -17.01
C PRO A 21 -23.66 -12.33 -18.25
N ILE A 22 -22.80 -11.31 -18.13
CA ILE A 22 -22.00 -10.75 -19.23
C ILE A 22 -20.71 -11.55 -19.40
N HIS A 23 -20.06 -11.90 -18.29
CA HIS A 23 -18.75 -12.54 -18.29
C HIS A 23 -18.79 -14.05 -18.07
N ASN A 24 -19.98 -14.64 -17.91
CA ASN A 24 -20.16 -16.07 -17.64
C ASN A 24 -19.32 -16.56 -16.46
N ILE A 25 -19.20 -15.70 -15.44
CA ILE A 25 -18.49 -15.99 -14.20
C ILE A 25 -19.41 -16.88 -13.35
N ASP A 26 -18.83 -17.92 -12.75
CA ASP A 26 -19.54 -18.79 -11.82
C ASP A 26 -19.80 -18.08 -10.48
N ILE A 27 -21.02 -18.19 -9.97
CA ILE A 27 -21.40 -17.61 -8.68
C ILE A 27 -20.63 -18.24 -7.52
N GLU A 28 -20.27 -19.53 -7.65
CA GLU A 28 -19.44 -20.22 -6.66
C GLU A 28 -18.03 -19.62 -6.63
N ALA A 29 -17.44 -19.36 -7.81
CA ALA A 29 -16.14 -18.69 -7.90
C ALA A 29 -16.16 -17.28 -7.31
N LEU A 30 -17.25 -16.52 -7.52
CA LEU A 30 -17.39 -15.18 -6.93
C LEU A 30 -17.49 -15.22 -5.40
N ASN A 31 -18.21 -16.21 -4.85
CA ASN A 31 -18.30 -16.38 -3.40
C ASN A 31 -16.96 -16.79 -2.79
N ASN A 32 -16.23 -17.72 -3.43
CA ASN A 32 -14.89 -18.11 -2.99
C ASN A 32 -13.94 -16.90 -3.00
N PHE A 33 -13.97 -16.09 -4.05
CA PHE A 33 -13.19 -14.86 -4.12
C PHE A 33 -13.51 -13.89 -2.96
N LYS A 34 -14.80 -13.74 -2.62
CA LYS A 34 -15.23 -12.92 -1.49
C LYS A 34 -14.64 -13.43 -0.17
N GLU A 35 -14.71 -14.74 0.07
CA GLU A 35 -14.17 -15.37 1.28
C GLU A 35 -12.65 -15.21 1.37
N ASP A 36 -11.94 -15.45 0.27
CA ASP A 36 -10.48 -15.29 0.18
C ASP A 36 -10.06 -13.84 0.48
N TRP A 37 -10.78 -12.86 -0.08
CA TRP A 37 -10.49 -11.45 0.16
C TRP A 37 -10.74 -11.05 1.62
N ILE A 38 -11.86 -11.48 2.20
CA ILE A 38 -12.16 -11.23 3.62
C ILE A 38 -11.08 -11.85 4.50
N SER A 39 -10.69 -13.10 4.24
CA SER A 39 -9.63 -13.78 4.99
C SER A 39 -8.30 -13.02 4.91
N GLY A 40 -7.89 -12.61 3.70
CA GLY A 40 -6.69 -11.82 3.49
C GLY A 40 -6.72 -10.48 4.24
N PHE A 41 -7.86 -9.78 4.22
CA PHE A 41 -8.04 -8.52 4.93
C PHE A 41 -7.98 -8.69 6.45
N GLU A 42 -8.56 -9.75 6.99
CA GLU A 42 -8.52 -10.04 8.43
C GLU A 42 -7.13 -10.46 8.90
N ASN A 43 -6.42 -11.27 8.13
CA ASN A 43 -5.05 -11.69 8.43
C ASN A 43 -4.11 -10.49 8.48
N LEU A 44 -4.21 -9.56 7.53
CA LEU A 44 -3.45 -8.31 7.55
C LEU A 44 -3.71 -7.50 8.83
N GLN A 45 -4.95 -7.47 9.32
CA GLN A 45 -5.27 -6.80 10.57
C GLN A 45 -4.73 -7.52 11.80
N HIS A 46 -4.71 -8.85 11.79
CA HIS A 46 -4.14 -9.63 12.87
C HIS A 46 -2.62 -9.41 12.96
N ASP A 47 -1.92 -9.43 11.82
CA ASP A 47 -0.47 -9.19 11.74
C ASP A 47 -0.10 -7.79 12.25
N ILE A 48 -0.91 -6.79 11.93
CA ILE A 48 -0.79 -5.43 12.47
C ILE A 48 -0.89 -5.43 14.01
N VAL A 49 -1.89 -6.12 14.56
CA VAL A 49 -2.10 -6.17 16.03
C VAL A 49 -0.94 -6.89 16.72
N SER A 50 -0.42 -7.95 16.12
CA SER A 50 0.78 -8.66 16.60
C SER A 50 1.99 -7.73 16.64
N LYS A 51 2.26 -6.98 15.56
CA LYS A 51 3.35 -5.99 15.49
C LYS A 51 3.18 -4.86 16.53
N MET A 52 1.96 -4.39 16.78
CA MET A 52 1.70 -3.40 17.84
C MET A 52 2.01 -3.96 19.23
N ASN A 53 1.67 -5.22 19.50
CA ASN A 53 1.92 -5.86 20.78
C ASN A 53 3.40 -6.17 21.02
N GLU A 54 4.14 -6.52 19.96
CA GLU A 54 5.59 -6.69 19.99
C GLU A 54 6.31 -5.36 20.17
N SER A 55 5.88 -4.27 19.51
CA SER A 55 6.50 -2.94 19.69
C SER A 55 6.38 -2.34 21.11
N ASN A 56 5.51 -2.91 21.96
CA ASN A 56 5.39 -2.55 23.37
C ASN A 56 6.29 -3.38 24.30
N LYS A 57 6.99 -4.39 23.76
CA LYS A 57 8.02 -5.15 24.46
C LYS A 57 9.33 -4.97 23.70
N ASP A 58 10.27 -4.34 24.37
CA ASP A 58 11.67 -4.29 24.00
C ASP A 58 12.06 -3.18 23.00
N SER A 59 12.81 -2.25 23.58
CA SER A 59 13.77 -1.38 22.91
C SER A 59 14.68 -2.16 21.95
N VAL A 60 14.80 -1.64 20.74
CA VAL A 60 16.01 -1.62 19.90
C VAL A 60 16.78 -2.94 19.80
N ILE A 61 16.50 -3.73 18.76
CA ILE A 61 17.53 -4.50 18.04
C ILE A 61 17.21 -4.40 16.54
N TYR A 62 18.09 -3.75 15.78
CA TYR A 62 18.12 -3.85 14.32
C TYR A 62 18.63 -5.25 13.98
N ASP A 63 17.78 -6.09 13.40
CA ASP A 63 18.23 -7.34 12.78
C ASP A 63 17.71 -7.38 11.34
N ASP A 64 18.64 -7.12 10.42
CA ASP A 64 18.47 -6.91 8.98
C ASP A 64 18.13 -8.23 8.24
N GLU A 65 18.30 -9.38 8.89
CA GLU A 65 18.23 -10.70 8.24
C GLU A 65 16.84 -11.39 8.32
N LEU A 66 15.94 -10.96 9.21
CA LEU A 66 14.61 -11.60 9.36
C LEU A 66 13.51 -11.00 8.47
N LEU A 67 13.78 -9.86 7.83
CA LEU A 67 12.83 -9.19 6.94
C LEU A 67 12.87 -9.74 5.51
N ASP A 68 14.02 -10.29 5.09
CA ASP A 68 14.22 -10.81 3.73
C ASP A 68 13.42 -12.10 3.48
N ASP A 69 13.34 -13.01 4.47
CA ASP A 69 12.56 -14.26 4.35
C ASP A 69 11.05 -14.03 4.20
N TYR A 70 10.51 -12.97 4.83
CA TYR A 70 9.08 -12.66 4.72
C TYR A 70 8.74 -12.05 3.36
N ILE A 71 9.66 -11.30 2.75
CA ILE A 71 9.47 -10.63 1.45
C ILE A 71 9.71 -11.59 0.29
N GLU A 72 10.67 -12.52 0.38
CA GLU A 72 10.91 -13.53 -0.66
C GLU A 72 9.70 -14.46 -0.85
N SER A 73 8.95 -14.78 0.22
CA SER A 73 7.73 -15.58 0.09
C SER A 73 6.67 -14.91 -0.80
N ARG A 74 6.63 -13.57 -0.83
CA ARG A 74 5.63 -12.79 -1.57
C ARG A 74 6.05 -12.44 -3.00
N ASN A 75 7.35 -12.42 -3.29
CA ASN A 75 7.91 -12.18 -4.62
C ASN A 75 8.01 -13.44 -5.50
N SER A 76 7.55 -14.59 -5.01
CA SER A 76 7.53 -15.84 -5.78
C SER A 76 6.44 -15.93 -6.87
N LEU A 77 5.61 -14.89 -7.05
CA LEU A 77 4.79 -14.76 -8.26
C LEU A 77 5.60 -14.07 -9.38
N GLU A 78 6.19 -14.93 -10.21
CA GLU A 78 6.94 -14.65 -11.44
C GLU A 78 6.41 -13.46 -12.26
N PHE A 79 7.27 -12.45 -12.45
CA PHE A 79 7.24 -11.59 -13.63
C PHE A 79 8.48 -11.96 -14.46
N SER A 80 8.24 -12.53 -15.64
CA SER A 80 9.29 -12.97 -16.56
C SER A 80 10.12 -11.78 -17.05
N ASP A 81 11.39 -11.74 -16.62
CA ASP A 81 12.43 -10.83 -17.08
C ASP A 81 12.73 -11.03 -18.57
N GLU A 82 12.32 -10.08 -19.40
CA GLU A 82 12.97 -9.83 -20.69
C GLU A 82 12.83 -8.35 -21.06
N LEU A 83 13.66 -7.49 -20.46
CA LEU A 83 13.77 -6.07 -20.86
C LEU A 83 15.20 -5.73 -21.28
N SER A 84 15.29 -5.15 -22.47
CA SER A 84 16.50 -4.84 -23.22
C SER A 84 17.28 -3.65 -22.63
N TYR A 85 18.60 -3.64 -22.88
CA TYR A 85 19.62 -2.73 -22.35
C TYR A 85 19.43 -1.20 -22.51
N ASP A 86 18.32 -0.71 -23.06
CA ASP A 86 18.04 0.73 -23.26
C ASP A 86 17.34 1.41 -22.05
N GLU A 87 17.02 0.69 -20.97
CA GLU A 87 16.25 1.18 -19.80
C GLU A 87 17.10 1.60 -18.58
N PHE A 88 18.42 1.72 -18.72
CA PHE A 88 19.33 1.85 -17.57
C PHE A 88 19.21 3.18 -16.78
N ASP A 89 18.80 4.29 -17.42
CA ASP A 89 18.68 5.60 -16.75
C ASP A 89 17.39 5.74 -15.91
N ASN A 90 16.29 5.08 -16.28
CA ASN A 90 15.04 5.10 -15.49
C ASN A 90 15.09 4.22 -14.24
N LEU A 91 15.98 3.22 -14.22
CA LEU A 91 16.13 2.31 -13.08
C LEU A 91 16.78 2.96 -11.85
N SER A 92 17.41 4.14 -11.97
CA SER A 92 18.03 4.82 -10.83
C SER A 92 16.98 5.47 -9.93
N GLU A 93 16.08 6.26 -10.52
CA GLU A 93 14.99 6.92 -9.77
C GLU A 93 14.01 5.90 -9.19
N GLU A 94 13.68 4.85 -9.96
CA GLU A 94 12.79 3.79 -9.48
C GLU A 94 13.42 2.98 -8.33
N ARG A 95 14.75 2.77 -8.35
CA ARG A 95 15.48 2.16 -7.23
C ARG A 95 15.47 3.03 -5.98
N GLU A 96 15.58 4.35 -6.13
CA GLU A 96 15.54 5.29 -5.00
C GLU A 96 14.16 5.35 -4.35
N ILE A 97 13.08 5.34 -5.14
CA ILE A 97 11.70 5.26 -4.65
C ILE A 97 11.50 3.95 -3.88
N LYS A 98 11.85 2.81 -4.48
CA LYS A 98 11.73 1.49 -3.82
C LYS A 98 12.57 1.43 -2.53
N LYS A 99 13.74 2.07 -2.50
CA LYS A 99 14.58 2.16 -1.31
C LYS A 99 13.94 3.02 -0.21
N ALA A 100 13.32 4.15 -0.56
CA ALA A 100 12.61 5.02 0.37
C ALA A 100 11.33 4.37 0.93
N GLU A 101 10.62 3.61 0.09
CA GLU A 101 9.46 2.79 0.51
C GLU A 101 9.89 1.71 1.52
N LYS A 102 11.01 1.03 1.26
CA LYS A 102 11.60 0.04 2.18
C LYS A 102 11.98 0.64 3.54
N SER A 103 12.47 1.87 3.59
CA SER A 103 13.04 2.43 4.83
C SER A 103 12.00 2.99 5.81
N ASN A 104 10.84 3.46 5.34
CA ASN A 104 9.91 4.22 6.19
C ASN A 104 8.56 3.54 6.45
N ASN A 105 8.26 2.42 5.78
CA ASN A 105 7.00 1.67 5.90
C ASN A 105 5.76 2.58 6.08
N THR A 106 5.77 3.72 5.39
CA THR A 106 4.81 4.81 5.56
C THR A 106 4.40 5.25 4.18
N TYR A 107 3.11 5.15 3.90
CA TYR A 107 2.56 5.39 2.58
C TYR A 107 1.45 6.43 2.69
N LEU A 108 1.44 7.38 1.77
CA LEU A 108 0.32 8.29 1.57
C LEU A 108 -0.21 8.09 0.17
N ILE A 109 -1.46 7.66 0.06
CA ILE A 109 -2.15 7.46 -1.20
C ILE A 109 -3.36 8.40 -1.22
N GLY A 110 -3.50 9.19 -2.28
CA GLY A 110 -4.62 10.11 -2.43
C GLY A 110 -4.49 10.96 -3.68
N LEU A 111 -5.47 11.82 -3.91
CA LEU A 111 -5.50 12.72 -5.06
C LEU A 111 -4.82 14.05 -4.72
N TYR A 112 -3.85 14.49 -5.52
CA TYR A 112 -3.35 15.84 -5.40
C TYR A 112 -4.39 16.84 -5.91
N VAL A 113 -4.56 17.94 -5.20
CA VAL A 113 -5.43 19.06 -5.58
C VAL A 113 -4.61 20.22 -6.10
N LYS A 114 -3.55 20.58 -5.36
CA LYS A 114 -2.71 21.72 -5.66
C LYS A 114 -1.31 21.53 -5.09
N ILE A 115 -0.30 21.80 -5.89
CA ILE A 115 1.10 21.81 -5.47
C ILE A 115 1.68 23.18 -5.86
N ASN A 116 2.19 23.92 -4.88
CA ASN A 116 2.84 25.21 -5.11
C ASN A 116 4.28 25.17 -4.61
N LYS A 117 5.21 25.68 -5.41
CA LYS A 117 6.60 25.89 -4.99
C LYS A 117 6.86 27.37 -4.77
N VAL A 118 7.43 27.72 -3.62
CA VAL A 118 7.90 29.08 -3.30
C VAL A 118 9.34 28.97 -2.82
N LYS A 119 10.29 29.47 -3.62
CA LYS A 119 11.73 29.23 -3.42
C LYS A 119 12.01 27.72 -3.35
N ASP A 120 12.54 27.25 -2.23
CA ASP A 120 12.87 25.85 -1.98
C ASP A 120 11.79 25.11 -1.17
N ARG A 121 10.61 25.73 -0.95
CA ARG A 121 9.49 25.13 -0.20
C ARG A 121 8.33 24.72 -1.09
N PHE A 122 7.91 23.47 -0.99
CA PHE A 122 6.69 22.95 -1.59
C PHE A 122 5.53 23.00 -0.59
N HIS A 123 4.36 23.43 -1.07
CA HIS A 123 3.09 23.38 -0.35
C HIS A 123 2.14 22.50 -1.14
N CYS A 124 1.76 21.36 -0.57
CA CYS A 124 0.95 20.34 -1.22
C CYS A 124 -0.41 20.26 -0.55
N THR A 125 -1.47 20.10 -1.34
CA THR A 125 -2.83 19.85 -0.89
C THR A 125 -3.34 18.58 -1.57
N PHE A 126 -3.87 17.67 -0.77
CA PHE A 126 -4.39 16.37 -1.18
C PHE A 126 -5.84 16.20 -0.73
N LYS A 127 -6.56 15.28 -1.36
CA LYS A 127 -7.92 14.87 -1.00
C LYS A 127 -8.13 13.38 -1.26
N ASP A 128 -9.21 12.85 -0.70
CA ASP A 128 -9.75 11.50 -0.97
C ASP A 128 -8.65 10.43 -0.96
N GLY A 129 -8.09 10.17 0.22
CA GLY A 129 -6.96 9.26 0.35
C GLY A 129 -6.88 8.57 1.70
N PHE A 130 -5.79 7.85 1.92
CA PHE A 130 -5.42 7.26 3.19
C PHE A 130 -3.91 7.38 3.41
N ILE A 131 -3.52 7.47 4.68
CA ILE A 131 -2.14 7.40 5.11
C ILE A 131 -1.95 6.16 5.97
N ASN A 132 -1.00 5.32 5.60
CA ASN A 132 -0.53 4.24 6.43
C ASN A 132 0.76 4.70 7.10
N SER A 133 0.74 4.87 8.42
CA SER A 133 1.95 5.22 9.18
C SER A 133 2.56 3.96 9.80
N ASN A 134 3.82 3.69 9.49
CA ASN A 134 4.62 2.57 10.02
C ASN A 134 4.05 1.16 9.75
N GLY A 135 3.23 0.98 8.72
CA GLY A 135 2.61 -0.30 8.40
C GLY A 135 1.49 -0.69 9.37
N LEU A 136 1.09 0.19 10.29
CA LEU A 136 0.26 -0.16 11.43
C LEU A 136 -1.24 0.07 11.19
N HIS A 137 -1.63 1.14 10.53
CA HIS A 137 -3.06 1.42 10.31
C HIS A 137 -3.27 2.44 9.20
N ASP A 138 -4.24 2.18 8.32
CA ASP A 138 -4.66 3.12 7.27
C ASP A 138 -5.62 4.20 7.82
N ILE A 139 -5.16 5.44 7.94
CA ILE A 139 -6.02 6.56 8.33
C ILE A 139 -6.61 7.19 7.06
N PRO A 140 -7.91 7.03 6.78
CA PRO A 140 -8.53 7.72 5.66
C PRO A 140 -8.61 9.22 5.93
N PHE A 141 -8.43 10.03 4.90
CA PHE A 141 -8.58 11.48 4.95
C PHE A 141 -9.43 11.99 3.77
N LYS A 142 -10.26 13.00 4.04
CA LYS A 142 -10.98 13.74 2.99
C LYS A 142 -10.13 14.86 2.38
N GLY A 143 -9.26 15.45 3.18
CA GLY A 143 -8.36 16.53 2.77
C GLY A 143 -7.12 16.53 3.63
N GLY A 144 -5.98 16.87 3.05
CA GLY A 144 -4.69 16.95 3.73
C GLY A 144 -3.82 18.06 3.14
N THR A 145 -3.00 18.68 3.97
CA THR A 145 -2.03 19.70 3.53
C THR A 145 -0.67 19.40 4.14
N GLY A 146 0.39 19.58 3.35
CA GLY A 146 1.76 19.37 3.80
C GLY A 146 2.71 20.41 3.24
N THR A 147 3.80 20.66 3.96
CA THR A 147 4.91 21.50 3.51
C THR A 147 6.19 20.71 3.51
N LEU A 148 6.96 20.78 2.42
CA LEU A 148 8.25 20.13 2.28
C LEU A 148 9.30 21.20 1.94
N ASP A 149 10.35 21.28 2.74
CA ASP A 149 11.54 22.08 2.44
C ASP A 149 12.54 21.21 1.67
N TRP A 150 12.92 21.65 0.47
CA TRP A 150 13.86 20.94 -0.39
C TRP A 150 15.27 21.49 -0.16
N GLU A 151 16.07 20.78 0.63
CA GLU A 151 17.47 21.14 0.82
C GLU A 151 18.28 20.74 -0.42
N LYS A 152 19.07 21.68 -0.96
CA LYS A 152 20.03 21.38 -2.03
C LYS A 152 21.29 20.83 -1.37
N HIS A 153 21.54 19.53 -1.55
CA HIS A 153 22.84 18.92 -1.29
C HIS A 153 23.81 19.21 -2.45
#